data_AF-A0A9X2FIS6-F1
#
_entry.id   AF-A0A9X2FIS6-F1
#
_cell.length_a   1.000
_cell.length_b   1.000
_cell.length_c   1.000
_cell.angle_alpha   90.00
_cell.angle_beta   90.00
_cell.angle_gamma   90.00
#
_symmetry.space_group_name_H-M   'P 1'
#
loop_
_entity.id
_entity.type
_entity.pdbx_description
1 polymer ?
#
loop_
_entity_poly.entity_id
_entity_poly.type
_entity_poly.pdbx_seq_one_letter_code
_entity_poly.pdbx_strand_id
1 'polypeptide(L)'
;MSDKSEQLAWRETYFVMFSSSDRPTLAQVEAAIAEASSRLSVSNLEANDEGLFTSAVVQAPEDNAAMEISYEAGDLVVEQSGELAKQLRKQLDGDQLAQLVRADARLDVMHFERLAEGPDDYGLGEEEDEESLLDEALDPASLITVVDALARLTGGIAFDPASGDIMA
;
A
#
# COMPACT_ATOMS: atom_id res chain seq x y z
N MET A 1 -16.49 -7.55 28.07
CA MET A 1 -15.48 -7.86 27.03
C MET A 1 -15.01 -6.50 26.57
N SER A 2 -13.83 -6.06 27.01
CA SER A 2 -13.24 -4.83 26.44
C SER A 2 -12.89 -5.15 25.01
N ASP A 3 -13.48 -4.41 24.09
CA ASP A 3 -13.04 -4.32 22.71
C ASP A 3 -11.66 -3.66 22.78
N LYS A 4 -10.60 -4.47 22.63
CA LYS A 4 -9.22 -3.97 22.64
C LYS A 4 -9.03 -3.21 21.33
N SER A 5 -8.91 -1.89 21.40
CA SER A 5 -8.69 -1.08 20.22
C SER A 5 -7.26 -1.28 19.73
N GLU A 6 -7.10 -1.94 18.58
CA GLU A 6 -5.81 -2.06 17.91
C GLU A 6 -5.24 -0.66 17.64
N GLN A 7 -3.98 -0.42 18.03
CA GLN A 7 -3.29 0.83 17.74
C GLN A 7 -2.48 0.69 16.47
N LEU A 8 -2.78 1.52 15.47
CA LEU A 8 -2.10 1.55 14.18
C LEU A 8 -1.24 2.81 14.08
N ALA A 9 0.03 2.64 13.73
CA ALA A 9 0.94 3.73 13.41
C ALA A 9 1.13 3.80 11.90
N TRP A 10 0.77 4.92 11.28
CA TRP A 10 1.09 5.17 9.87
C TRP A 10 2.61 5.23 9.67
N ARG A 11 3.10 4.59 8.61
CA ARG A 11 4.52 4.50 8.29
C ARG A 11 4.87 5.17 6.97
N GLU A 12 4.20 4.77 5.91
CA GLU A 12 4.49 5.21 4.55
C GLU A 12 3.26 5.06 3.65
N THR A 13 3.32 5.64 2.46
CA THR A 13 2.28 5.50 1.45
C THR A 13 2.95 5.32 0.09
N TYR A 14 2.54 4.29 -0.64
CA TYR A 14 2.97 4.06 -2.03
C TYR A 14 1.84 4.41 -2.98
N PHE A 15 2.20 4.81 -4.20
CA PHE A 15 1.24 5.04 -5.27
C PHE A 15 1.43 4.04 -6.40
N VAL A 16 0.35 3.49 -6.93
CA VAL A 16 0.34 2.76 -8.20
C VAL A 16 -0.38 3.63 -9.22
N MET A 17 0.36 4.20 -10.19
CA MET A 17 -0.16 5.11 -11.21
C MET A 17 -0.52 4.34 -12.48
N PHE A 18 -1.75 4.51 -13.00
CA PHE A 18 -2.25 3.77 -14.17
C PHE A 18 -3.37 4.54 -14.88
N SER A 19 -3.90 3.99 -15.97
CA SER A 19 -5.05 4.61 -16.65
C SER A 19 -6.35 4.21 -15.96
N SER A 20 -7.27 5.16 -15.77
CA SER A 20 -8.59 4.94 -15.19
C SER A 20 -9.42 3.88 -15.94
N SER A 21 -9.13 3.64 -17.23
CA SER A 21 -9.75 2.55 -18.01
C SER A 21 -9.31 1.15 -17.56
N ASP A 22 -8.18 1.04 -16.87
CA ASP A 22 -7.61 -0.20 -16.34
C ASP A 22 -7.97 -0.41 -14.85
N ARG A 23 -8.94 0.37 -14.33
CA ARG A 23 -9.43 0.21 -12.96
C ARG A 23 -9.97 -1.20 -12.74
N PRO A 24 -9.42 -1.96 -11.77
CA PRO A 24 -9.84 -3.33 -11.54
C PRO A 24 -11.20 -3.39 -10.85
N THR A 25 -11.87 -4.51 -10.99
CA THR A 25 -13.02 -4.87 -10.14
C THR A 25 -12.55 -5.27 -8.75
N LEU A 26 -13.46 -5.19 -7.78
CA LEU A 26 -13.21 -5.63 -6.41
C LEU A 26 -12.70 -7.08 -6.34
N ALA A 27 -13.33 -7.97 -7.13
CA ALA A 27 -12.97 -9.39 -7.18
C ALA A 27 -11.57 -9.62 -7.78
N GLN A 28 -11.15 -8.79 -8.74
CA GLN A 28 -9.79 -8.88 -9.30
C GLN A 28 -8.75 -8.46 -8.28
N VAL A 29 -9.01 -7.42 -7.48
CA VAL A 29 -8.10 -6.98 -6.40
C VAL A 29 -7.97 -8.06 -5.34
N GLU A 30 -9.09 -8.62 -4.86
CA GLU A 30 -9.07 -9.70 -3.87
C GLU A 30 -8.28 -10.92 -4.38
N ALA A 31 -8.53 -11.34 -5.63
CA ALA A 31 -7.82 -12.46 -6.24
C ALA A 31 -6.32 -12.19 -6.40
N ALA A 32 -5.93 -11.00 -6.85
CA ALA A 32 -4.52 -10.64 -7.05
C ALA A 32 -3.74 -10.65 -5.72
N ILE A 33 -4.32 -10.12 -4.64
CA ILE A 33 -3.68 -10.11 -3.32
C ILE A 33 -3.57 -11.54 -2.76
N ALA A 34 -4.64 -12.34 -2.88
CA ALA A 34 -4.64 -13.73 -2.42
C ALA A 34 -3.64 -14.60 -3.21
N GLU A 35 -3.45 -14.35 -4.51
CA GLU A 35 -2.45 -15.03 -5.34
C GLU A 35 -1.02 -14.60 -4.98
N ALA A 36 -0.81 -13.33 -4.62
CA ALA A 36 0.50 -12.81 -4.27
C ALA A 36 1.05 -13.40 -2.96
N SER A 37 0.19 -13.63 -1.96
CA SER A 37 0.61 -14.26 -0.70
C SER A 37 -0.58 -14.83 0.07
N SER A 38 -0.47 -16.10 0.49
CA SER A 38 -1.46 -16.75 1.36
C SER A 38 -1.46 -16.23 2.80
N ARG A 39 -0.47 -15.40 3.18
CA ARG A 39 -0.36 -14.77 4.50
C ARG A 39 -1.20 -13.51 4.63
N LEU A 40 -1.70 -13.00 3.50
CA LEU A 40 -2.51 -11.79 3.43
C LEU A 40 -3.99 -12.14 3.49
N SER A 41 -4.77 -11.26 4.11
CA SER A 41 -6.24 -11.33 4.05
C SER A 41 -6.82 -9.97 3.71
N VAL A 42 -7.89 -9.94 2.93
CA VAL A 42 -8.54 -8.69 2.51
C VAL A 42 -9.88 -8.54 3.20
N SER A 43 -10.18 -7.33 3.65
CA SER A 43 -11.37 -6.97 4.41
C SER A 43 -11.83 -5.56 4.03
N ASN A 44 -13.01 -5.14 4.51
CA ASN A 44 -13.58 -3.82 4.22
C ASN A 44 -13.55 -3.47 2.73
N LEU A 45 -13.89 -4.46 1.91
CA LEU A 45 -13.91 -4.39 0.46
C LEU A 45 -15.06 -3.49 0.01
N GLU A 46 -14.74 -2.41 -0.70
CA GLU A 46 -15.72 -1.48 -1.27
C GLU A 46 -15.59 -1.37 -2.80
N ALA A 47 -16.72 -1.22 -3.46
CA ALA A 47 -16.82 -0.98 -4.89
C ALA A 47 -17.87 0.10 -5.20
N ASN A 48 -17.75 0.73 -6.36
CA ASN A 48 -18.81 1.58 -6.89
C ASN A 48 -20.00 0.75 -7.42
N ASP A 49 -21.04 1.44 -7.90
CA ASP A 49 -22.25 0.81 -8.46
C ASP A 49 -21.99 -0.09 -9.69
N GLU A 50 -20.82 0.05 -10.33
CA GLU A 50 -20.39 -0.74 -11.48
C GLU A 50 -19.52 -1.95 -11.07
N GLY A 51 -19.25 -2.13 -9.78
CA GLY A 51 -18.39 -3.20 -9.25
C GLY A 51 -16.89 -2.92 -9.34
N LEU A 52 -16.50 -1.69 -9.69
CA LEU A 52 -15.11 -1.26 -9.76
C LEU A 52 -14.59 -0.91 -8.37
N PHE A 53 -13.36 -1.34 -8.09
CA PHE A 53 -12.70 -1.23 -6.78
C PHE A 53 -12.61 0.23 -6.30
N THR A 54 -13.07 0.53 -5.08
CA THR A 54 -12.89 1.85 -4.44
C THR A 54 -11.90 1.81 -3.29
N SER A 55 -12.00 0.82 -2.40
CA SER A 55 -11.11 0.69 -1.26
C SER A 55 -11.09 -0.73 -0.70
N ALA A 56 -10.04 -1.05 0.05
CA ALA A 56 -9.94 -2.27 0.85
C ALA A 56 -8.89 -2.13 1.95
N VAL A 57 -8.98 -3.00 2.94
CA VAL A 57 -7.97 -3.18 3.97
C VAL A 57 -7.33 -4.56 3.84
N VAL A 58 -6.01 -4.58 3.64
CA VAL A 58 -5.20 -5.80 3.65
C VAL A 58 -4.58 -5.97 5.02
N GLN A 59 -4.68 -7.16 5.59
CA GLN A 59 -4.07 -7.52 6.86
C GLN A 59 -2.87 -8.43 6.59
N ALA A 60 -1.74 -8.11 7.21
CA ALA A 60 -0.52 -8.92 7.24
C ALA A 60 -0.11 -9.19 8.69
N PRO A 61 -0.82 -10.07 9.42
CA PRO A 61 -0.60 -10.27 10.85
C PRO A 61 0.79 -10.80 11.17
N GLU A 62 1.37 -11.62 10.28
CA GLU A 62 2.72 -12.16 10.45
C GLU A 62 3.82 -11.10 10.38
N ASP A 63 3.53 -9.96 9.73
CA ASP A 63 4.48 -8.86 9.55
C ASP A 63 4.11 -7.65 10.44
N ASN A 64 3.20 -7.84 11.42
CA ASN A 64 2.62 -6.79 12.27
C ASN A 64 2.12 -5.58 11.47
N ALA A 65 1.51 -5.82 10.31
CA ALA A 65 1.15 -4.77 9.37
C ALA A 65 -0.31 -4.81 8.93
N ALA A 66 -0.81 -3.64 8.54
CA ALA A 66 -2.04 -3.46 7.80
C ALA A 66 -1.81 -2.47 6.65
N MET A 67 -2.51 -2.65 5.54
CA MET A 67 -2.49 -1.70 4.43
C MET A 67 -3.89 -1.25 4.09
N GLU A 68 -4.09 0.04 3.97
CA GLU A 68 -5.32 0.60 3.39
C GLU A 68 -5.05 0.97 1.94
N ILE A 69 -5.90 0.47 1.05
CA ILE A 69 -5.82 0.75 -0.38
C ILE A 69 -7.02 1.60 -0.76
N SER A 70 -6.81 2.73 -1.44
CA SER A 70 -7.88 3.56 -1.99
C SER A 70 -7.64 3.93 -3.45
N TYR A 71 -8.73 4.09 -4.21
CA TYR A 71 -8.70 4.55 -5.60
C TYR A 71 -8.91 6.06 -5.70
N GLU A 72 -8.02 6.74 -6.42
CA GLU A 72 -8.11 8.16 -6.71
C GLU A 72 -7.99 8.41 -8.22
N ALA A 73 -8.74 9.37 -8.76
CA ALA A 73 -8.68 9.72 -10.18
C ALA A 73 -9.10 11.17 -10.46
N GLY A 74 -8.73 11.66 -11.65
CA GLY A 74 -9.12 12.98 -12.15
C GLY A 74 -7.95 13.97 -12.21
N ASP A 75 -8.28 15.25 -12.33
CA ASP A 75 -7.33 16.32 -12.69
C ASP A 75 -6.11 16.39 -11.75
N LEU A 76 -6.32 16.15 -10.44
CA LEU A 76 -5.23 16.16 -9.46
C LEU A 76 -4.20 15.05 -9.74
N VAL A 77 -4.65 13.85 -10.09
CA VAL A 77 -3.77 12.72 -10.41
C VAL A 77 -3.01 12.98 -11.71
N VAL A 78 -3.68 13.56 -12.71
CA VAL A 78 -3.05 13.96 -13.98
C VAL A 78 -1.94 14.99 -13.76
N GLU A 79 -2.20 16.01 -12.92
CA GLU A 79 -1.20 17.03 -12.59
C GLU A 79 0.01 16.41 -11.89
N GLN A 80 -0.22 15.62 -10.84
CA GLN A 80 0.83 14.92 -10.10
C GLN A 80 1.65 13.99 -10.99
N SER A 81 0.99 13.23 -11.86
CA SER A 81 1.66 12.33 -12.79
C SER A 81 2.57 13.09 -13.76
N GLY A 82 2.08 14.23 -14.28
CA GLY A 82 2.86 15.11 -15.15
C GLY A 82 4.07 15.75 -14.44
N GLU A 83 3.95 16.08 -13.16
CA GLU A 83 5.08 16.57 -12.35
C GLU A 83 6.09 15.46 -12.09
N LEU A 84 5.63 14.28 -11.71
CA LEU A 84 6.48 13.14 -11.45
C LEU A 84 7.26 12.71 -12.70
N ALA A 85 6.59 12.68 -13.86
CA ALA A 85 7.22 12.41 -15.14
C ALA A 85 8.33 13.42 -15.47
N LYS A 86 8.18 14.70 -15.11
CA LYS A 86 9.23 15.71 -15.29
C LYS A 86 10.42 15.45 -14.36
N GLN A 87 10.17 15.07 -13.11
CA GLN A 87 11.20 14.79 -12.12
C GLN A 87 12.02 13.54 -12.52
N LEU A 88 11.34 12.48 -12.95
CA LEU A 88 11.94 11.17 -13.23
C LEU A 88 12.37 10.96 -14.68
N ARG A 89 12.24 11.97 -15.55
CA ARG A 89 12.54 11.89 -16.99
C ARG A 89 13.93 11.31 -17.33
N LYS A 90 14.91 11.46 -16.45
CA LYS A 90 16.28 10.94 -16.66
C LYS A 90 16.48 9.51 -16.16
N GLN A 91 15.59 9.03 -15.31
CA GLN A 91 15.65 7.72 -14.67
C GLN A 91 14.79 6.70 -15.41
N LEU A 92 13.66 7.16 -15.98
CA LEU A 92 12.71 6.33 -16.70
C LEU A 92 13.10 6.12 -18.16
N ASP A 93 12.78 4.93 -18.67
CA ASP A 93 12.78 4.69 -20.11
C ASP A 93 11.58 5.36 -20.81
N GLY A 94 11.54 5.27 -22.13
CA GLY A 94 10.50 5.92 -22.94
C GLY A 94 9.09 5.37 -22.70
N ASP A 95 8.97 4.09 -22.39
CA ASP A 95 7.68 3.43 -22.20
C ASP A 95 7.13 3.74 -20.81
N GLN A 96 7.97 3.64 -19.77
CA GLN A 96 7.64 4.03 -18.39
C GLN A 96 7.25 5.51 -18.31
N LEU A 97 8.00 6.39 -18.98
CA LEU A 97 7.67 7.81 -19.03
C LEU A 97 6.33 8.08 -19.74
N ALA A 98 6.07 7.36 -20.84
CA ALA A 98 4.81 7.50 -21.59
C ALA A 98 3.61 6.99 -20.77
N GLN A 99 3.79 5.89 -20.04
CA GLN A 99 2.78 5.33 -19.14
C GLN A 99 2.45 6.30 -18.02
N LEU A 100 3.47 6.87 -17.36
CA LEU A 100 3.27 7.86 -16.32
C LEU A 100 2.55 9.10 -16.86
N VAL A 101 2.98 9.66 -18.00
CA VAL A 101 2.30 10.82 -18.61
C VAL A 101 0.82 10.57 -18.95
N ARG A 102 0.43 9.31 -19.18
CA ARG A 102 -0.96 8.93 -19.49
C ARG A 102 -1.78 8.56 -18.25
N ALA A 103 -1.16 8.38 -17.10
CA ALA A 103 -1.87 8.00 -15.89
C ALA A 103 -2.80 9.14 -15.44
N ASP A 104 -4.07 8.80 -15.28
CA ASP A 104 -5.17 9.65 -14.81
C ASP A 104 -5.89 9.05 -13.59
N ALA A 105 -5.40 7.91 -13.11
CA ALA A 105 -5.82 7.24 -11.88
C ALA A 105 -4.61 6.73 -11.08
N ARG A 106 -4.83 6.54 -9.78
CA ARG A 106 -3.86 5.92 -8.89
C ARG A 106 -4.53 5.08 -7.80
N LEU A 107 -3.78 4.12 -7.26
CA LEU A 107 -4.09 3.49 -5.99
C LEU A 107 -3.13 4.05 -4.93
N ASP A 108 -3.67 4.51 -3.82
CA ASP A 108 -2.90 4.89 -2.64
C ASP A 108 -2.83 3.67 -1.73
N VAL A 109 -1.62 3.20 -1.42
CA VAL A 109 -1.38 2.06 -0.54
C VAL A 109 -0.72 2.60 0.73
N MET A 110 -1.53 2.87 1.75
CA MET A 110 -1.06 3.34 3.04
C MET A 110 -0.65 2.16 3.90
N HIS A 111 0.58 2.18 4.42
CA HIS A 111 1.13 1.13 5.26
C HIS A 111 1.08 1.54 6.73
N PHE A 112 0.56 0.64 7.55
CA PHE A 112 0.44 0.82 9.00
C PHE A 112 1.14 -0.33 9.72
N GLU A 113 1.88 0.03 10.75
CA GLU A 113 2.38 -0.93 11.73
C GLU A 113 1.38 -1.07 12.87
N ARG A 114 1.17 -2.31 13.30
CA ARG A 114 0.39 -2.68 14.48
C ARG A 114 1.30 -2.54 15.69
N LEU A 115 1.00 -1.56 16.54
CA LEU A 115 1.70 -1.42 17.80
C LEU A 115 1.16 -2.47 18.77
N ALA A 116 2.05 -3.26 19.37
CA ALA A 116 1.68 -4.05 20.53
C ALA A 116 1.15 -3.10 21.62
N GLU A 117 0.04 -3.48 22.27
CA GLU A 117 -0.38 -2.83 23.51
C GLU A 117 0.74 -3.06 24.55
N GLY A 118 1.65 -2.11 24.68
CA GLY A 118 2.55 -2.06 25.83
C GLY A 118 1.68 -2.07 27.09
N PRO A 119 2.04 -2.84 28.13
CA PRO A 119 1.23 -2.90 29.34
C PRO A 119 1.08 -1.48 29.92
N ASP A 120 -0.14 -0.96 29.91
CA ASP A 120 -0.45 0.27 30.62
C ASP A 120 -0.08 0.09 32.10
N ASP A 121 0.87 0.92 32.54
CA ASP A 121 1.01 1.48 33.88
C ASP A 121 1.68 0.64 34.99
N TYR A 122 2.66 1.29 35.64
CA TYR A 122 3.35 0.95 36.89
C TYR A 122 4.06 -0.42 37.04
N GLY A 123 5.40 -0.36 36.91
CA GLY A 123 6.26 -0.89 37.98
C GLY A 123 7.34 -1.87 37.56
N LEU A 124 8.58 -1.40 37.73
CA LEU A 124 9.79 -2.17 38.03
C LEU A 124 10.36 -2.98 36.86
N GLY A 125 11.53 -2.52 36.43
CA GLY A 125 12.27 -3.08 35.31
C GLY A 125 12.63 -4.54 35.46
N GLU A 126 12.62 -5.20 34.31
CA GLU A 126 13.66 -6.14 33.94
C GLU A 126 14.19 -5.63 32.59
N GLU A 127 15.50 -5.77 32.39
CA GLU A 127 16.19 -5.42 31.15
C GLU A 127 15.63 -6.33 30.05
N GLU A 128 14.58 -5.89 29.35
CA GLU A 128 14.12 -6.54 28.13
C GLU A 128 15.28 -6.42 27.12
N ASP A 129 15.87 -7.56 26.76
CA ASP A 129 16.96 -7.64 25.80
C ASP A 129 16.55 -6.86 24.54
N GLU A 130 17.28 -5.77 24.23
CA GLU A 130 17.05 -4.91 23.05
C GLU A 130 17.00 -5.73 21.74
N GLU A 131 17.59 -6.94 21.71
CA GLU A 131 17.54 -7.87 20.58
C GLU A 131 16.14 -8.49 20.34
N SER A 132 15.28 -8.61 21.35
CA SER A 132 13.92 -9.19 21.19
C SER A 132 12.90 -8.19 20.61
N LEU A 133 13.06 -6.89 20.89
CA LEU A 133 12.23 -5.82 20.31
C LEU A 133 12.58 -5.53 18.84
N LEU A 134 13.78 -5.93 18.40
CA LEU A 134 14.21 -5.79 17.01
C LEU A 134 13.66 -6.89 16.09
N ASP A 135 13.22 -8.03 16.64
CA ASP A 135 12.62 -9.15 15.90
C ASP A 135 11.12 -8.93 15.57
N GLU A 136 10.47 -7.96 16.23
CA GLU A 136 9.10 -7.49 15.93
C GLU A 136 9.08 -6.30 14.95
N ALA A 137 10.23 -5.96 14.36
CA ALA A 137 10.34 -4.87 13.41
C ALA A 137 9.44 -5.12 12.19
N LEU A 138 8.73 -4.07 11.77
CA LEU A 138 7.92 -4.03 10.57
C LEU A 138 8.69 -4.58 9.35
N ASP A 139 8.24 -5.70 8.81
CA ASP A 139 8.77 -6.24 7.56
C ASP A 139 8.05 -5.58 6.37
N PRO A 140 8.75 -4.77 5.54
CA PRO A 140 8.13 -4.16 4.37
C PRO A 140 7.73 -5.19 3.30
N ALA A 141 8.11 -6.46 3.42
CA ALA A 141 7.83 -7.50 2.42
C ALA A 141 6.34 -7.59 2.05
N SER A 142 5.42 -7.49 3.02
CA SER A 142 3.97 -7.48 2.71
C SER A 142 3.54 -6.26 1.91
N LEU A 143 4.06 -5.07 2.23
CA LEU A 143 3.80 -3.87 1.45
C LEU A 143 4.29 -4.02 0.01
N ILE A 144 5.54 -4.44 -0.17
CA ILE A 144 6.13 -4.63 -1.50
C ILE A 144 5.33 -5.65 -2.31
N THR A 145 4.89 -6.74 -1.67
CA THR A 145 4.08 -7.79 -2.28
C THR A 145 2.73 -7.24 -2.77
N VAL A 146 2.05 -6.45 -1.94
CA VAL A 146 0.76 -5.84 -2.30
C VAL A 146 0.94 -4.82 -3.43
N VAL A 147 1.95 -3.96 -3.35
CA VAL A 147 2.20 -2.93 -4.37
C VAL A 147 2.54 -3.54 -5.73
N ASP A 148 3.40 -4.57 -5.77
CA ASP A 148 3.74 -5.31 -7.00
C ASP A 148 2.50 -6.01 -7.59
N ALA A 149 1.68 -6.65 -6.76
CA ALA A 149 0.44 -7.29 -7.21
C ALA A 149 -0.52 -6.28 -7.87
N LEU A 150 -0.68 -5.11 -7.26
CA LEU A 150 -1.54 -4.04 -7.78
C LEU A 150 -0.97 -3.40 -9.06
N ALA A 151 0.35 -3.18 -9.12
CA ALA A 151 1.01 -2.66 -10.32
C ALA A 151 0.84 -3.62 -11.51
N ARG A 152 1.01 -4.93 -11.29
CA ARG A 152 0.77 -5.95 -12.33
C ARG A 152 -0.69 -6.02 -12.74
N LEU A 153 -1.61 -5.98 -11.78
CA LEU A 153 -3.05 -6.07 -12.06
C LEU A 153 -3.54 -4.91 -12.93
N THR A 154 -3.04 -3.70 -12.64
CA THR A 154 -3.43 -2.47 -13.36
C THR A 154 -2.58 -2.20 -14.59
N GLY A 155 -1.49 -2.95 -14.79
CA GLY A 155 -0.45 -2.58 -15.73
C GLY A 155 0.08 -1.17 -15.45
N GLY A 156 0.19 -0.80 -14.17
CA GLY A 156 0.61 0.50 -13.66
C GLY A 156 2.08 0.57 -13.29
N ILE A 157 2.51 1.75 -12.81
CA ILE A 157 3.86 1.99 -12.25
C ILE A 157 3.71 2.27 -10.77
N ALA A 158 4.42 1.50 -9.95
CA ALA A 158 4.50 1.73 -8.51
C ALA A 158 5.60 2.75 -8.18
N PHE A 159 5.31 3.63 -7.24
CA PHE A 159 6.16 4.76 -6.88
C PHE A 159 6.11 5.03 -5.37
N ASP A 160 7.28 5.27 -4.79
CA ASP A 160 7.44 5.75 -3.42
C ASP A 160 7.61 7.28 -3.40
N PRO A 161 6.61 8.05 -2.94
CA PRO A 161 6.71 9.50 -2.81
C PRO A 161 7.75 9.98 -1.81
N ALA A 162 8.16 9.16 -0.84
CA ALA A 162 9.13 9.56 0.18
C ALA A 162 10.56 9.56 -0.36
N SER A 163 10.95 8.50 -1.09
CA SER A 163 12.25 8.43 -1.75
C SER A 163 12.29 9.15 -3.09
N GLY A 164 11.14 9.27 -3.76
CA GLY A 164 11.08 9.71 -5.15
C GLY A 164 11.49 8.62 -6.15
N ASP A 165 11.49 7.36 -5.74
CA ASP A 165 11.91 6.23 -6.57
C ASP A 165 10.72 5.40 -7.08
N ILE A 166 10.94 4.75 -8.22
CA ILE A 166 9.98 3.81 -8.82
C ILE A 166 10.35 2.39 -8.42
N MET A 167 9.33 1.60 -8.12
CA MET A 167 9.46 0.17 -7.93
C MET A 167 9.36 -0.51 -9.30
N ALA A 168 10.45 -1.14 -9.73
CA ALA A 168 10.57 -1.81 -11.03
C ALA A 168 10.25 -3.31 -10.93
#